data_AF-A0AAU1U0L5-F1
#
_entry.id   AF-A0AAU1U0L5-F1
#
_cell.length_a   1.000
_cell.length_b   1.000
_cell.length_c   1.000
_cell.angle_alpha   90.00
_cell.angle_beta   90.00
_cell.angle_gamma   90.00
#
_symmetry.space_group_name_H-M   'P 1'
#
loop_
_entity.id
_entity.type
_entity.pdbx_description
1 polymer ?
#
loop_
_entity_poly.entity_id
_entity_poly.type
_entity_poly.pdbx_seq_one_letter_code
_entity_poly.pdbx_strand_id
1 'polypeptide(L)'
;MTSTNDHGAPDPQVTPRSTGQRRYSAEYKARILAEYETLDKQGKGALLRREGLYSSLITNWRQQRDSGAKAALAAPAGRPKADPREKEIARLEAENAKLRSELGKARTVIEVQGKLSALLDQLATGSDGTTGEKP
;
A
#
# COMPACT_ATOMS: atom_id res chain seq x y z
N MET A 1 -20.49 -7.25 61.77
CA MET A 1 -20.84 -6.62 60.48
C MET A 1 -19.56 -6.48 59.67
N THR A 2 -19.65 -6.81 58.38
CA THR A 2 -18.61 -7.25 57.43
C THR A 2 -17.42 -6.30 57.23
N SER A 3 -16.19 -6.78 57.49
CA SER A 3 -14.96 -6.22 56.93
C SER A 3 -14.73 -6.81 55.54
N THR A 4 -14.90 -5.99 54.51
CA THR A 4 -14.59 -6.30 53.12
C THR A 4 -13.08 -6.24 52.94
N ASN A 5 -12.45 -7.40 52.74
CA ASN A 5 -11.03 -7.50 52.42
C ASN A 5 -10.85 -7.25 50.92
N ASP A 6 -10.38 -6.04 50.58
CA ASP A 6 -9.95 -5.63 49.26
C ASP A 6 -8.57 -6.25 48.98
N HIS A 7 -8.53 -7.33 48.20
CA HIS A 7 -7.28 -7.95 47.77
C HIS A 7 -6.83 -7.30 46.46
N GLY A 8 -6.01 -6.25 46.59
CA GLY A 8 -5.32 -5.59 45.49
C GLY A 8 -4.61 -6.60 44.58
N ALA A 9 -4.87 -6.48 43.28
CA ALA A 9 -4.25 -7.30 42.25
C ALA A 9 -2.70 -7.24 42.36
N PRO A 10 -2.00 -8.38 42.25
CA PRO A 10 -0.54 -8.40 42.39
C PRO A 10 0.13 -7.65 41.23
N ASP A 11 1.02 -6.73 41.58
CA ASP A 11 1.89 -6.01 40.65
C ASP A 11 2.90 -6.99 40.01
N PRO A 12 2.84 -7.23 38.69
CA PRO A 12 3.75 -8.15 38.03
C PRO A 12 5.16 -7.55 37.98
N GLN A 13 6.07 -8.08 38.80
CA GLN A 13 7.51 -7.76 38.81
C GLN A 13 8.25 -8.10 37.49
N VAL A 14 7.55 -8.64 36.50
CA VAL A 14 8.09 -8.95 35.17
C VAL A 14 7.70 -7.83 34.22
N THR A 15 8.64 -6.93 33.93
CA THR A 15 8.49 -5.92 32.87
C THR A 15 8.02 -6.58 31.58
N PRO A 16 7.04 -6.03 30.86
CA PRO A 16 6.54 -6.62 29.61
C PRO A 16 7.71 -6.82 28.66
N ARG A 17 7.97 -8.09 28.32
CA ARG A 17 9.02 -8.49 27.36
C ARG A 17 8.80 -7.68 26.09
N SER A 18 9.81 -6.89 25.70
CA SER A 18 9.79 -6.02 24.53
C SER A 18 9.06 -6.68 23.36
N THR A 19 7.91 -6.12 22.98
CA THR A 19 6.88 -6.69 22.09
C THR A 19 7.25 -6.69 20.61
N GLY A 20 8.54 -6.60 20.28
CA GLY A 20 9.03 -6.70 18.90
C GLY A 20 9.53 -8.11 18.60
N GLN A 21 8.84 -8.85 17.71
CA GLN A 21 9.43 -10.04 17.13
C GLN A 21 10.74 -9.66 16.42
N ARG A 22 11.87 -10.24 16.85
CA ARG A 22 13.19 -10.01 16.22
C ARG A 22 13.10 -10.41 14.75
N ARG A 23 13.24 -9.44 13.84
CA ARG A 23 13.25 -9.66 12.39
C ARG A 23 14.66 -9.98 11.92
N TYR A 24 14.79 -10.98 11.07
CA TYR A 24 16.07 -11.40 10.48
C TYR A 24 16.00 -11.24 8.97
N SER A 25 17.02 -10.60 8.37
CA SER A 25 17.12 -10.47 6.91
C SER A 25 17.32 -11.84 6.25
N ALA A 26 16.94 -11.96 4.98
CA ALA A 26 17.12 -13.20 4.22
C ALA A 26 18.61 -13.60 4.12
N GLU A 27 19.49 -12.62 3.89
CA GLU A 27 20.95 -12.82 3.85
C GLU A 27 21.49 -13.35 5.19
N TYR A 28 21.02 -12.78 6.31
CA TYR A 28 21.41 -13.24 7.63
C TYR A 28 21.01 -14.70 7.86
N LYS A 29 19.75 -15.05 7.54
CA LYS A 29 19.26 -16.43 7.65
C LYS A 29 20.10 -17.39 6.78
N ALA A 30 20.40 -17.01 5.55
CA ALA A 30 21.19 -17.82 4.62
C ALA A 30 22.62 -18.06 5.14
N ARG A 31 23.29 -17.01 5.62
CA ARG A 31 24.63 -17.10 6.22
C ARG A 31 24.65 -18.05 7.43
N ILE A 32 23.71 -17.87 8.35
CA ILE A 32 23.63 -18.72 9.56
C ILE A 32 23.33 -20.17 9.19
N LEU A 33 22.43 -20.41 8.24
CA LEU A 33 22.15 -21.77 7.77
C LEU A 33 23.40 -22.41 7.16
N ALA A 34 24.15 -21.70 6.31
CA ALA A 34 25.37 -22.21 5.71
C ALA A 34 26.43 -22.58 6.78
N GLU A 35 26.68 -21.68 7.73
CA GLU A 35 27.60 -21.95 8.85
C GLU A 35 27.12 -23.14 9.69
N TYR A 36 25.83 -23.18 10.03
CA TYR A 36 25.24 -24.24 10.85
C TYR A 36 25.35 -25.63 10.21
N GLU A 37 25.28 -25.75 8.87
CA GLU A 37 25.42 -27.05 8.18
C GLU A 37 26.86 -27.60 8.23
N THR A 38 27.86 -26.72 8.27
CA THR A 38 29.28 -27.11 8.31
C THR A 38 29.78 -27.54 9.69
N LEU A 39 29.05 -27.16 10.75
CA LEU A 39 29.47 -27.37 12.13
C LEU A 39 29.05 -28.74 12.68
N ASP A 40 29.86 -29.25 13.61
CA ASP A 40 29.57 -30.41 14.43
C ASP A 40 28.51 -30.10 15.51
N LYS A 41 28.13 -31.07 16.34
CA LYS A 41 27.09 -30.89 17.36
C LYS A 41 27.45 -29.82 18.39
N GLN A 42 28.72 -29.74 18.79
CA GLN A 42 29.17 -28.74 19.77
C GLN A 42 29.25 -27.35 19.13
N GLY A 43 29.79 -27.27 17.91
CA GLY A 43 29.85 -26.03 17.11
C GLY A 43 28.46 -25.45 16.83
N LYS A 44 27.48 -26.29 16.48
CA LYS A 44 26.08 -25.88 16.32
C LYS A 44 25.53 -25.23 17.59
N GLY A 45 25.78 -25.83 18.76
CA GLY A 45 25.36 -25.26 20.03
C GLY A 45 26.07 -23.94 20.37
N ALA A 46 27.36 -23.81 20.03
CA ALA A 46 28.12 -22.57 20.22
C ALA A 46 27.61 -21.43 19.31
N LEU A 47 27.37 -21.72 18.03
CA LEU A 47 26.80 -20.77 17.07
C LEU A 47 25.46 -20.22 17.55
N LEU A 48 24.56 -21.10 17.98
CA LEU A 48 23.23 -20.70 18.45
C LEU A 48 23.30 -19.77 19.67
N ARG A 49 24.19 -20.05 20.62
CA ARG A 49 24.39 -19.18 21.80
C ARG A 49 25.00 -17.83 21.43
N ARG A 50 25.98 -17.82 20.52
CA ARG A 50 26.63 -16.58 20.03
C ARG A 50 25.63 -15.65 19.34
N GLU A 51 24.73 -16.21 18.54
CA GLU A 51 23.78 -15.44 17.73
C GLU A 51 22.44 -15.16 18.46
N GLY A 52 22.25 -15.78 19.65
CA GLY A 52 21.00 -15.70 20.41
C GLY A 52 19.83 -16.39 19.70
N LEU A 53 20.10 -17.50 19.02
CA LEU A 53 19.15 -18.24 18.20
C LEU A 53 18.73 -19.54 18.88
N TYR A 54 17.48 -19.93 18.65
CA TYR A 54 16.93 -21.22 19.07
C TYR A 54 16.99 -22.23 17.92
N SER A 55 17.13 -23.52 18.24
CA SER A 55 17.11 -24.60 17.24
C SER A 55 15.83 -24.62 16.39
N SER A 56 14.70 -24.23 16.97
CA SER A 56 13.42 -24.10 16.26
C SER A 56 13.46 -23.08 15.11
N LEU A 57 14.23 -21.98 15.26
CA LEU A 57 14.43 -21.00 14.20
C LEU A 57 15.19 -21.61 13.02
N ILE A 58 16.23 -22.39 13.31
CA ILE A 58 17.02 -23.07 12.27
C ILE A 58 16.14 -24.04 11.47
N THR A 59 15.35 -24.86 12.16
CA THR A 59 14.41 -25.79 11.50
C THR A 59 13.40 -25.03 10.63
N ASN A 60 12.84 -23.94 11.15
CA ASN A 60 11.89 -23.13 10.40
C ASN A 60 12.53 -22.47 9.18
N TRP A 61 13.76 -21.93 9.30
CA TRP A 61 14.47 -21.33 8.17
C TRP A 61 14.87 -22.35 7.10
N ARG A 62 15.18 -23.61 7.48
CA ARG A 62 15.37 -24.70 6.51
C ARG A 62 14.09 -24.97 5.73
N GLN A 63 12.96 -25.08 6.43
CA GLN A 63 11.66 -25.26 5.77
C GLN A 63 11.30 -24.10 4.85
N GLN A 64 11.57 -22.84 5.26
CA GLN A 64 11.38 -21.65 4.41
C GLN A 64 12.25 -21.70 3.15
N ARG A 65 13.52 -22.10 3.28
CA ARG A 65 14.42 -22.25 2.12
C ARG A 65 13.90 -23.32 1.16
N ASP A 66 13.52 -24.48 1.70
CA ASP A 66 13.11 -25.62 0.89
C ASP A 66 11.74 -25.38 0.23
N SER A 67 10.82 -24.69 0.92
CA SER A 67 9.54 -24.27 0.34
C SER A 67 9.72 -23.18 -0.72
N GLY A 68 10.62 -22.22 -0.50
CA GLY A 68 10.99 -21.21 -1.49
C GLY A 68 11.61 -21.82 -2.74
N ALA A 69 12.49 -22.81 -2.59
CA ALA A 69 13.07 -23.55 -3.71
C ALA A 69 11.99 -24.32 -4.48
N LYS A 70 11.07 -25.00 -3.78
CA LYS A 70 9.93 -25.68 -4.42
C LYS A 70 9.01 -24.72 -5.16
N ALA A 71 8.69 -23.56 -4.57
CA ALA A 71 7.87 -22.54 -5.20
C ALA A 71 8.56 -21.95 -6.45
N ALA A 72 9.88 -21.73 -6.40
CA ALA A 72 10.64 -21.26 -7.55
C ALA A 72 10.70 -22.30 -8.68
N LEU A 73 10.81 -23.59 -8.34
CA LEU A 73 10.80 -24.68 -9.33
C LEU A 73 9.39 -24.97 -9.89
N ALA A 74 8.35 -24.75 -9.09
CA ALA A 74 6.95 -24.92 -9.49
C ALA A 74 6.39 -23.69 -10.22
N ALA A 75 7.08 -22.56 -10.18
CA ALA A 75 6.68 -21.37 -10.91
C ALA A 75 6.80 -21.66 -12.42
N PRO A 76 5.73 -21.48 -13.21
CA PRO A 76 5.79 -21.70 -14.64
C PRO A 76 6.83 -20.78 -15.27
N ALA A 77 7.72 -21.35 -16.08
CA ALA A 77 8.69 -20.57 -16.84
C ALA A 77 7.96 -19.62 -17.80
N GLY A 78 8.03 -18.32 -17.55
CA GLY A 78 7.37 -17.31 -18.39
C GLY A 78 7.12 -15.98 -17.69
N ARG A 79 6.63 -14.99 -18.45
CA ARG A 79 6.24 -13.69 -17.93
C ARG A 79 5.16 -13.87 -16.85
N PRO A 80 5.27 -13.24 -15.66
CA PRO A 80 4.24 -13.31 -14.64
C PRO A 80 2.87 -12.96 -15.25
N LYS A 81 1.84 -13.74 -14.86
CA LYS A 81 0.46 -13.54 -15.32
C LYS A 81 0.08 -12.09 -15.01
N ALA A 82 -0.22 -11.31 -16.05
CA ALA A 82 -0.57 -9.90 -15.93
C ALA A 82 -1.58 -9.72 -14.80
N ASP A 83 -1.27 -8.83 -13.86
CA ASP A 83 -2.09 -8.65 -12.66
C ASP A 83 -3.49 -8.19 -13.12
N PRO A 84 -4.58 -8.88 -12.74
CA PRO A 84 -5.93 -8.42 -13.08
C PRO A 84 -6.18 -6.94 -12.69
N ARG A 85 -5.45 -6.41 -11.70
CA ARG A 85 -5.48 -4.99 -11.33
C ARG A 85 -4.93 -4.08 -12.43
N GLU A 86 -3.88 -4.48 -13.14
CA GLU A 86 -3.31 -3.68 -14.24
C GLU A 86 -4.30 -3.50 -15.38
N LYS A 87 -5.10 -4.54 -15.67
CA LYS A 87 -6.18 -4.45 -16.68
C LYS A 87 -7.27 -3.48 -16.26
N GLU A 88 -7.67 -3.52 -14.99
CA GLU A 88 -8.71 -2.63 -14.47
C GLU A 88 -8.23 -1.18 -14.42
N ILE A 89 -6.97 -0.94 -14.03
CA ILE A 89 -6.35 0.38 -14.08
C ILE A 89 -6.37 0.94 -15.50
N ALA A 90 -5.91 0.16 -16.48
CA ALA A 90 -5.90 0.60 -17.88
C ALA A 90 -7.30 0.92 -18.41
N ARG A 91 -8.31 0.12 -18.02
CA ARG A 91 -9.71 0.39 -18.35
C ARG A 91 -10.20 1.69 -17.74
N LEU A 92 -9.97 1.87 -16.44
CA LEU A 92 -10.40 3.06 -15.69
C LEU A 92 -9.71 4.32 -16.21
N GLU A 93 -8.44 4.25 -16.58
CA GLU A 93 -7.70 5.37 -17.19
C GLU A 93 -8.29 5.78 -18.54
N ALA A 94 -8.61 4.81 -19.40
CA ALA A 94 -9.26 5.07 -20.68
C ALA A 94 -10.65 5.70 -20.51
N GLU A 95 -11.43 5.22 -19.56
CA GLU A 95 -12.75 5.78 -19.25
C GLU A 95 -12.64 7.20 -18.67
N ASN A 96 -11.67 7.44 -17.78
CA ASN A 96 -11.41 8.78 -17.23
C ASN A 96 -11.01 9.77 -18.32
N ALA A 97 -10.15 9.36 -19.26
CA ALA A 97 -9.74 10.19 -20.39
C ALA A 97 -10.93 10.57 -21.28
N LYS A 98 -11.81 9.60 -21.58
CA LYS A 98 -13.03 9.82 -22.36
C LYS A 98 -13.97 10.81 -21.65
N LEU A 99 -14.26 10.57 -20.38
CA LEU A 99 -15.14 11.42 -19.58
C LEU A 99 -14.60 12.85 -19.47
N ARG A 100 -13.29 13.02 -19.29
CA ARG A 100 -12.66 14.35 -19.30
C ARG A 100 -12.83 15.08 -20.63
N SER A 101 -12.73 14.38 -21.74
CA SER A 101 -12.97 14.95 -23.07
C SER A 101 -14.42 15.41 -23.24
N GLU A 102 -15.39 14.59 -22.84
CA GLU A 102 -16.82 14.92 -22.89
C GLU A 102 -17.15 16.12 -22.00
N LEU A 103 -16.59 16.16 -20.80
CA LEU A 103 -16.73 17.28 -19.88
C LEU A 103 -16.14 18.57 -20.47
N GLY A 104 -14.99 18.48 -21.14
CA GLY A 104 -14.41 19.60 -21.88
C GLY A 104 -15.36 20.16 -22.95
N LYS A 105 -15.95 19.28 -23.77
CA LYS A 105 -16.93 19.69 -24.80
C LYS A 105 -18.15 20.37 -24.18
N ALA A 106 -18.71 19.81 -23.10
CA ALA A 106 -19.86 20.39 -22.42
C ALA A 106 -19.55 21.79 -21.87
N ARG A 107 -18.36 21.99 -21.28
CA ARG A 107 -17.90 23.31 -20.82
C ARG A 107 -17.80 24.32 -21.95
N THR A 108 -17.27 23.93 -23.11
CA THR A 108 -17.18 24.81 -24.28
C THR A 108 -18.57 25.23 -24.78
N VAL A 109 -19.54 24.32 -24.81
CA VAL A 109 -20.92 24.66 -25.18
C VAL A 109 -21.51 25.70 -24.23
N ILE A 110 -21.35 25.49 -22.91
CA ILE A 110 -21.82 26.43 -21.89
C ILE A 110 -21.17 27.81 -22.08
N GLU A 111 -19.86 27.85 -22.34
CA GLU A 111 -19.13 29.10 -22.57
C GLU A 111 -19.65 29.85 -23.81
N VAL A 112 -19.88 29.15 -24.92
CA VAL A 112 -20.42 29.75 -26.15
C VAL A 112 -21.83 30.29 -25.90
N GLN A 113 -22.69 29.53 -25.21
CA GLN A 113 -24.04 29.97 -24.86
C GLN A 113 -24.01 31.23 -23.99
N GLY A 114 -23.13 31.28 -22.97
CA GLY A 114 -22.98 32.46 -22.11
C GLY A 114 -22.45 33.69 -22.84
N LYS A 115 -21.52 33.52 -23.79
CA LYS A 115 -21.04 34.63 -24.64
C LYS A 115 -22.15 35.13 -25.57
N LEU A 116 -22.93 34.23 -26.17
CA LEU A 116 -24.02 34.59 -27.05
C LEU A 116 -25.11 35.37 -26.32
N SER A 117 -25.52 34.93 -25.13
CA SER A 117 -26.51 35.65 -24.33
C SER A 117 -26.03 37.05 -23.95
N ALA A 118 -24.76 37.19 -23.53
CA ALA A 118 -24.19 38.49 -23.21
C ALA A 118 -24.16 39.46 -24.41
N LEU A 119 -23.85 38.95 -25.61
CA LEU A 119 -23.89 39.75 -26.84
C LEU A 119 -25.33 40.17 -27.20
N LEU A 120 -26.30 39.27 -27.05
CA LEU A 120 -27.71 39.58 -27.28
C LEU A 120 -28.22 40.64 -26.30
N ASP A 121 -27.84 40.55 -25.03
CA ASP A 121 -28.19 41.56 -24.02
C ASP A 121 -27.59 42.93 -24.35
N GLN A 122 -26.34 42.98 -24.82
CA GLN A 122 -25.70 44.23 -25.27
C GLN A 122 -26.42 44.85 -26.47
N LEU A 123 -26.82 44.04 -27.47
CA LEU A 123 -27.55 44.53 -28.64
C LEU A 123 -28.95 45.04 -28.26
N ALA A 124 -29.64 44.34 -27.36
CA ALA A 124 -30.96 44.76 -26.88
C ALA A 124 -30.91 46.05 -26.04
N THR A 125 -29.83 46.26 -25.27
CA THR A 125 -29.66 47.46 -24.43
C THR A 125 -29.09 48.64 -25.24
N GLY A 126 -28.36 48.38 -26.33
CA GLY A 126 -27.76 49.40 -27.19
C GLY A 126 -28.71 50.09 -28.18
N SER A 127 -29.95 49.62 -28.33
CA SER A 127 -30.94 50.21 -29.25
C SER A 127 -31.79 51.34 -28.66
N ASP A 128 -31.67 51.66 -27.36
CA ASP A 128 -32.49 52.68 -26.68
C ASP A 128 -31.83 54.07 -26.61
N GLY A 129 -31.17 54.52 -27.69
CA GLY A 129 -30.28 55.69 -27.58
C GLY A 129 -30.10 56.60 -28.78
N THR A 130 -30.98 56.67 -29.79
CA THR A 130 -30.93 57.80 -30.75
C THR A 130 -32.30 58.11 -31.40
N THR A 131 -33.16 58.88 -30.73
CA THR A 131 -34.20 59.63 -31.45
C THR A 131 -34.36 61.04 -30.87
N GLY A 132 -33.62 61.97 -31.48
CA GLY A 132 -34.08 63.32 -31.79
C GLY A 132 -34.26 64.30 -30.63
N GLU A 133 -33.17 64.95 -30.22
CA GLU A 133 -33.25 66.28 -29.59
C GLU A 133 -33.06 67.38 -30.65
N LYS A 134 -33.89 68.42 -30.51
CA LYS A 134 -33.80 69.82 -30.97
C LYS A 134 -34.39 70.24 -32.33
N PRO A 135 -34.80 71.53 -32.47
CA PRO A 135 -34.92 72.61 -31.48
C PRO A 135 -36.34 73.12 -31.20
#